data_AF-A0AAC9JQI8-F1
#
_entry.id   AF-A0AAC9JQI8-F1
#
_cell.length_a   1.000
_cell.length_b   1.000
_cell.length_c   1.000
_cell.angle_alpha   90.00
_cell.angle_beta   90.00
_cell.angle_gamma   90.00
#
_symmetry.space_group_name_H-M   'P 1'
#
loop_
_entity.id
_entity.type
_entity.pdbx_description
1 polymer ?
#
loop_
_entity_poly.entity_id
_entity_poly.type
_entity_poly.pdbx_seq_one_letter_code
_entity_poly.pdbx_strand_id
1 'polypeptide(L)'
;MKPPRGTGKTEVAEAQKARTSRTLVTLISVAVLVGTEVFAVAIAAGWAIAGIFELGQTVGYVLMGLFALVGLWAMVGFMRQASRAEGAHGAGGHKA
;
A
#
# COMPACT_ATOMS: atom_id res chain seq x y z
N MET A 1 40.68 10.32 27.85
CA MET A 1 40.63 9.20 26.89
C MET A 1 39.66 9.56 25.78
N LYS A 2 40.12 9.55 24.53
CA LYS A 2 39.33 9.95 23.36
C LYS A 2 38.50 8.76 22.89
N PRO A 3 37.18 8.87 22.70
CA PRO A 3 36.41 7.74 22.22
C PRO A 3 36.87 7.35 20.79
N PRO A 4 36.87 6.05 20.45
CA PRO A 4 37.23 5.58 19.12
C PRO A 4 36.27 6.17 18.08
N ARG A 5 36.81 7.03 17.21
CA ARG A 5 36.09 7.64 16.08
C ARG A 5 35.92 6.58 15.00
N GLY A 6 34.76 5.91 14.96
CA GLY A 6 34.42 4.98 13.88
C GLY A 6 33.05 4.30 14.01
N THR A 7 32.60 3.99 15.22
CA THR A 7 31.44 3.08 15.44
C THR A 7 30.07 3.74 15.28
N GLY A 8 29.97 5.04 15.62
CA GLY A 8 28.68 5.72 15.63
C GLY A 8 28.01 5.87 14.27
N LYS A 9 28.76 5.90 13.15
CA LYS A 9 28.20 6.04 11.80
C LYS A 9 27.60 4.73 11.28
N THR A 10 28.17 3.59 11.64
CA THR A 10 27.64 2.27 11.29
C THR A 10 26.42 1.91 12.12
N GLU A 11 26.42 2.23 13.41
CA GLU A 11 25.28 1.96 14.31
C GLU A 11 24.04 2.77 13.91
N VAL A 12 24.21 4.04 13.52
CA VAL A 12 23.08 4.85 13.02
C VAL A 12 22.58 4.36 11.67
N ALA A 13 23.45 3.89 10.77
CA ALA A 13 23.05 3.34 9.48
C ALA A 13 22.29 2.02 9.63
N GLU A 14 22.75 1.12 10.51
CA GLU A 14 22.10 -0.14 10.85
C GLU A 14 20.72 0.10 11.50
N ALA A 15 20.66 1.01 12.48
CA ALA A 15 19.41 1.38 13.15
C ALA A 15 18.42 2.06 12.19
N GLN A 16 18.91 2.88 11.25
CA GLN A 16 18.09 3.52 10.23
C GLN A 16 17.55 2.51 9.22
N LYS A 17 18.38 1.57 8.75
CA LYS A 17 17.96 0.48 7.86
C LYS A 17 16.89 -0.41 8.51
N ALA A 18 17.08 -0.77 9.78
CA ALA A 18 16.11 -1.57 10.54
C ALA A 18 14.77 -0.84 10.75
N ARG A 19 14.82 0.48 10.91
CA ARG A 19 13.61 1.31 11.03
C ARG A 19 12.87 1.41 9.70
N THR A 20 13.58 1.68 8.60
CA THR A 20 13.01 1.71 7.25
C THR A 20 12.36 0.38 6.88
N SER A 21 13.01 -0.76 7.12
CA SER A 21 12.43 -2.07 6.81
C SER A 21 11.15 -2.34 7.61
N ARG A 22 11.12 -1.96 8.89
CA ARG A 22 9.92 -2.08 9.72
C ARG A 22 8.79 -1.17 9.25
N THR A 23 9.10 0.09 8.91
CA THR A 23 8.11 1.04 8.36
C THR A 23 7.53 0.55 7.03
N LEU A 24 8.35 -0.04 6.15
CA LEU A 24 7.87 -0.63 4.90
C LEU A 24 6.89 -1.78 5.15
N VAL A 25 7.20 -2.70 6.07
CA VAL A 25 6.29 -3.79 6.42
C VAL A 25 4.97 -3.23 6.95
N THR A 26 5.00 -2.23 7.84
CA THR A 26 3.78 -1.59 8.35
C THR A 26 2.94 -0.96 7.23
N LEU A 27 3.57 -0.25 6.30
CA LEU A 27 2.87 0.36 5.17
C LEU A 27 2.25 -0.68 4.24
N ILE A 28 2.97 -1.75 3.96
CA ILE A 28 2.47 -2.88 3.15
C ILE A 28 1.29 -3.54 3.86
N SER A 29 1.40 -3.82 5.16
CA SER A 29 0.32 -4.44 5.93
C SER A 29 -0.94 -3.59 5.94
N VAL A 30 -0.83 -2.28 6.21
CA VAL A 30 -1.99 -1.38 6.21
C VAL A 30 -2.66 -1.33 4.85
N ALA A 31 -1.88 -1.31 3.78
CA ALA A 31 -2.46 -1.23 2.46
C ALA A 31 -3.08 -2.55 1.97
N VAL A 32 -2.53 -3.69 2.37
CA VAL A 32 -3.19 -4.98 2.14
C VAL A 32 -4.51 -4.99 2.89
N LEU A 33 -4.52 -4.63 4.18
CA LEU A 33 -5.72 -4.58 5.02
C LEU A 33 -6.82 -3.71 4.38
N VAL A 34 -6.51 -2.44 4.06
CA VAL A 34 -7.47 -1.52 3.46
C VAL A 34 -7.86 -1.94 2.04
N GLY A 35 -6.90 -2.45 1.26
CA GLY A 35 -7.15 -2.94 -0.09
C GLY A 35 -8.14 -4.11 -0.12
N THR A 36 -8.00 -5.08 0.79
CA THR A 36 -8.93 -6.21 0.90
C THR A 36 -10.32 -5.80 1.34
N GLU A 37 -10.44 -4.88 2.30
CA GLU A 37 -11.75 -4.39 2.77
C GLU A 37 -12.51 -3.70 1.63
N VAL A 38 -11.83 -2.81 0.89
CA VAL A 38 -12.43 -2.13 -0.26
C VAL A 38 -12.83 -3.15 -1.33
N PHE A 39 -11.98 -4.14 -1.63
CA PHE A 39 -12.30 -5.17 -2.64
C PHE A 39 -13.51 -6.02 -2.25
N ALA A 40 -13.63 -6.39 -0.97
CA ALA A 40 -14.74 -7.19 -0.45
C ALA A 40 -16.06 -6.41 -0.46
N VAL A 41 -16.06 -5.17 0.05
CA VAL A 41 -17.23 -4.28 0.03
C VAL A 41 -17.71 -4.08 -1.39
N ALA A 42 -16.75 -3.89 -2.30
CA ALA A 42 -17.03 -3.67 -3.69
C ALA A 42 -17.74 -4.93 -4.26
N ILE A 43 -17.11 -6.12 -4.24
CA ILE A 43 -17.76 -7.35 -4.75
C ILE A 43 -19.14 -7.62 -4.10
N ALA A 44 -19.27 -7.41 -2.80
CA ALA A 44 -20.53 -7.60 -2.07
C ALA A 44 -21.62 -6.61 -2.54
N ALA A 45 -21.28 -5.33 -2.71
CA ALA A 45 -22.20 -4.32 -3.23
C ALA A 45 -22.64 -4.66 -4.66
N GLY A 46 -21.73 -5.20 -5.47
CA GLY A 46 -22.05 -5.72 -6.80
C GLY A 46 -23.10 -6.80 -6.77
N TRP A 47 -22.79 -7.86 -6.04
CA TRP A 47 -23.69 -8.99 -5.92
C TRP A 47 -25.07 -8.57 -5.37
N ALA A 48 -25.11 -7.66 -4.40
CA ALA A 48 -26.36 -7.13 -3.83
C ALA A 48 -27.19 -6.32 -4.84
N ILE A 49 -26.56 -5.41 -5.58
CA ILE A 49 -27.26 -4.56 -6.58
C ILE A 49 -27.75 -5.43 -7.75
N ALA A 50 -26.93 -6.35 -8.26
CA ALA A 50 -27.35 -7.25 -9.34
C ALA A 50 -28.53 -8.14 -8.94
N GLY A 51 -28.55 -8.61 -7.68
CA GLY A 51 -29.63 -9.44 -7.14
C GLY A 51 -30.95 -8.69 -6.92
N ILE A 52 -30.90 -7.48 -6.34
CA ILE A 52 -32.12 -6.69 -6.05
C ILE A 52 -32.83 -6.24 -7.34
N PHE A 53 -32.08 -5.98 -8.42
CA PHE A 53 -32.64 -5.48 -9.66
C PHE A 53 -32.98 -6.58 -10.70
N GLU A 54 -32.77 -7.87 -10.40
CA GLU A 54 -32.95 -9.01 -11.35
C GLU A 54 -32.33 -8.77 -12.74
N LEU A 55 -31.18 -8.10 -12.77
CA LEU A 55 -30.79 -7.21 -13.87
C LEU A 55 -30.18 -7.90 -15.10
N GLY A 56 -30.30 -9.22 -15.20
CA GLY A 56 -29.79 -10.05 -16.30
C GLY A 56 -28.25 -10.10 -16.38
N GLN A 57 -27.71 -11.09 -17.11
CA GLN A 57 -26.27 -11.35 -17.23
C GLN A 57 -25.43 -10.10 -17.57
N THR A 58 -25.95 -9.18 -18.39
CA THR A 58 -25.25 -7.97 -18.84
C THR A 58 -24.82 -7.06 -17.70
N VAL A 59 -25.71 -6.76 -16.75
CA VAL A 59 -25.34 -5.86 -15.63
C VAL A 59 -24.46 -6.57 -14.61
N GLY A 60 -24.60 -7.89 -14.46
CA GLY A 60 -23.65 -8.72 -13.72
C GLY A 60 -22.21 -8.54 -14.23
N TYR A 61 -22.00 -8.60 -15.55
CA TYR A 61 -20.68 -8.35 -16.15
C TYR A 61 -20.19 -6.91 -15.98
N VAL A 62 -21.07 -5.91 -16.06
CA VAL A 62 -20.71 -4.50 -15.84
C VAL A 62 -20.23 -4.28 -14.41
N LEU A 63 -20.93 -4.82 -13.42
CA LEU A 63 -20.52 -4.77 -12.02
C LEU A 63 -19.20 -5.49 -11.79
N MET A 64 -19.04 -6.68 -12.36
CA MET A 64 -17.80 -7.46 -12.26
C MET A 64 -16.61 -6.71 -12.87
N GLY A 65 -16.82 -6.03 -14.00
CA GLY A 65 -15.85 -5.12 -14.59
C GLY A 65 -15.56 -3.90 -13.72
N LEU A 66 -16.58 -3.30 -13.12
CA LEU A 66 -16.43 -2.18 -12.18
C LEU A 66 -15.59 -2.60 -10.97
N PHE A 67 -15.80 -3.80 -10.42
CA PHE A 67 -15.01 -4.32 -9.30
C PHE A 67 -13.59 -4.66 -9.66
N ALA A 68 -13.37 -5.24 -10.83
CA ALA A 68 -12.01 -5.44 -11.33
C ALA A 68 -11.28 -4.09 -11.48
N LEU A 69 -11.96 -3.05 -11.98
CA LEU A 69 -11.41 -1.70 -12.10
C LEU A 69 -11.13 -1.04 -10.75
N VAL A 70 -12.03 -1.14 -9.77
CA VAL A 70 -11.81 -0.64 -8.40
C VAL A 70 -10.62 -1.35 -7.74
N GLY A 71 -10.55 -2.67 -7.91
CA GLY A 71 -9.44 -3.47 -7.42
C GLY A 71 -8.09 -3.11 -8.05
N LEU A 72 -8.06 -2.95 -9.38
CA LEU A 72 -6.87 -2.51 -10.10
C LEU A 72 -6.46 -1.10 -9.68
N TRP A 73 -7.42 -0.19 -9.49
CA TRP A 73 -7.17 1.16 -9.03
C TRP A 73 -6.61 1.20 -7.60
N ALA A 74 -7.14 0.39 -6.69
CA ALA A 74 -6.61 0.24 -5.33
C ALA A 74 -5.18 -0.33 -5.33
N MET A 75 -4.90 -1.34 -6.17
CA MET A 75 -3.57 -1.93 -6.34
C MET A 75 -2.56 -0.88 -6.85
N VAL A 76 -2.94 -0.09 -7.86
CA VAL A 76 -2.10 1.00 -8.38
C VAL A 76 -1.91 2.11 -7.35
N GLY A 77 -2.96 2.49 -6.63
CA GLY A 77 -2.91 3.45 -5.53
C GLY A 77 -1.92 3.01 -4.45
N PHE A 78 -2.01 1.76 -4.03
CA PHE A 78 -1.06 1.17 -3.09
C PHE A 78 0.38 1.18 -3.63
N MET A 79 0.59 0.75 -4.88
CA MET A 79 1.92 0.69 -5.49
C MET A 79 2.57 2.09 -5.60
N ARG A 80 1.76 3.13 -5.86
CA ARG A 80 2.20 4.53 -5.83
C ARG A 80 2.53 5.02 -4.42
N GLN A 81 1.76 4.63 -3.41
CA GLN A 81 2.05 5.01 -2.02
C GLN A 81 3.31 4.31 -1.48
N ALA A 82 3.50 3.03 -1.82
CA ALA A 82 4.70 2.27 -1.48
C ALA A 82 5.96 2.90 -2.10
N SER A 83 5.93 3.22 -3.39
CA SER A 83 7.05 3.86 -4.09
C SER A 83 7.34 5.30 -3.59
N ARG A 84 6.31 6.08 -3.23
CA ARG A 84 6.50 7.42 -2.63
C ARG A 84 7.08 7.37 -1.22
N ALA A 85 6.72 6.37 -0.44
CA ALA A 85 7.24 6.21 0.93
C ALA A 85 8.74 5.92 0.93
N GLU A 86 9.25 5.13 -0.03
CA GLU A 86 10.69 4.94 -0.24
C GLU A 86 11.37 6.23 -0.70
N GLY A 87 10.76 6.98 -1.63
CA GLY A 87 11.31 8.24 -2.13
C GLY A 87 11.45 9.35 -1.07
N ALA A 88 10.50 9.44 -0.14
CA ALA A 88 10.53 10.46 0.93
C ALA A 88 11.65 10.23 1.96
N HIS A 89 12.06 8.98 2.19
CA HIS A 89 13.20 8.66 3.06
C HIS A 89 14.56 8.74 2.34
N GLY A 90 14.57 8.78 0.99
CA GLY A 90 15.78 8.94 0.18
C GLY A 90 16.22 10.40 -0.08
N ALA A 91 15.31 11.38 0.06
CA ALA A 91 15.57 12.77 -0.31
C ALA A 91 16.09 13.68 0.84
N GLY A 92 16.25 13.15 2.06
CA GLY A 92 16.70 13.92 3.23
C GLY A 92 18.21 13.97 3.47
N GLY A 93 19.04 13.46 2.56
CA GLY A 93 20.45 13.13 2.84
C GLY A 93 21.54 13.94 2.14
N HIS A 94 21.25 14.99 1.37
CA HIS A 94 22.31 15.69 0.62
C HIS A 94 22.11 17.22 0.43
N LYS A 95 21.79 17.95 1.50
CA LYS A 95 21.92 19.42 1.55
C LYS A 95 22.18 19.90 2.98
N ALA A 96 23.41 19.73 3.49
CA ALA A 96 24.08 20.61 4.47
C ALA A 96 25.50 20.09 4.74
#